data_AF-A0A7C7HXZ7-F1
#
_entry.id   AF-A0A7C7HXZ7-F1
#
_cell.length_a   1.000
_cell.length_b   1.000
_cell.length_c   1.000
_cell.angle_alpha   90.00
_cell.angle_beta   90.00
_cell.angle_gamma   90.00
#
_symmetry.space_group_name_H-M   'P 1'
#
loop_
_entity.id
_entity.type
_entity.pdbx_description
1 polymer ?
#
loop_
_entity_poly.entity_id
_entity_poly.type
_entity_poly.pdbx_seq_one_letter_code
_entity_poly.pdbx_strand_id
1 'polypeptide(L)'
;MNKTVYSIHPPKKFSSKKKAFSHVVYHQENGHFITPDEFSGEGINPKNFYNLRDQFSLESILILDRVKNVENDVCIMDHVNKSEFNFLTGKTPHKDLPAFPDMTHIYHPIGDMEQKVVHTVGPDRFSNAEIDGEIISESVGLIAPVWHYVGVKVFARNFHVED
;
A
#
# COMPACT_ATOMS: atom_id res chain seq x y z
N MET A 1 -4.72 -1.79 19.81
CA MET A 1 -4.79 -2.31 18.43
C MET A 1 -3.37 -2.39 17.91
N ASN A 2 -2.88 -3.56 17.50
CA ASN A 2 -1.56 -3.65 16.88
C ASN A 2 -1.61 -2.95 15.53
N LYS A 3 -0.80 -1.90 15.37
CA LYS A 3 -0.78 -1.11 14.15
C LYS A 3 0.10 -1.83 13.13
N THR A 4 -0.50 -2.40 12.11
CA THR A 4 0.24 -2.95 10.96
C THR A 4 0.34 -1.88 9.89
N VAL A 5 1.57 -1.59 9.48
CA VAL A 5 1.90 -0.63 8.43
C VAL A 5 2.44 -1.37 7.22
N TYR A 6 2.07 -0.92 6.03
CA TYR A 6 2.66 -1.39 4.78
C TYR A 6 3.36 -0.22 4.07
N SER A 7 4.57 -0.43 3.59
CA SER A 7 5.22 0.49 2.65
C SER A 7 6.22 -0.27 1.81
N ILE A 8 6.46 0.21 0.59
CA ILE A 8 7.50 -0.35 -0.26
C ILE A 8 8.92 0.03 0.19
N HIS A 9 9.02 0.94 1.17
CA HIS A 9 10.26 1.34 1.81
C HIS A 9 10.36 0.76 3.23
N PRO A 10 11.51 0.20 3.63
CA PRO A 10 11.67 -0.34 4.97
C PRO A 10 11.70 0.78 6.04
N PRO A 11 11.28 0.50 7.29
CA PRO A 11 11.35 1.49 8.36
C PRO A 11 12.79 1.71 8.83
N LYS A 12 13.11 2.95 9.27
CA LYS A 12 14.43 3.28 9.85
C LYS A 12 14.68 2.57 11.20
N LYS A 13 13.64 2.29 11.99
CA LYS A 13 13.74 1.72 13.35
C LYS A 13 12.88 0.46 13.49
N PHE A 14 13.47 -0.62 14.00
CA PHE A 14 12.81 -1.90 14.30
C PHE A 14 13.63 -2.71 15.31
N SER A 15 12.99 -3.63 16.02
CA SER A 15 13.64 -4.51 17.02
C SER A 15 14.17 -5.81 16.41
N SER A 16 13.44 -6.38 15.46
CA SER A 16 13.85 -7.56 14.70
C SER A 16 13.14 -7.60 13.34
N LYS A 17 13.61 -8.45 12.43
CA LYS A 17 12.96 -8.66 11.12
C LYS A 17 12.93 -10.13 10.75
N LYS A 18 11.90 -10.55 10.02
CA LYS A 18 11.76 -11.89 9.45
C LYS A 18 11.16 -11.83 8.06
N LYS A 19 11.43 -12.83 7.22
CA LYS A 19 10.76 -12.99 5.92
C LYS A 19 9.43 -13.74 6.07
N ALA A 20 8.42 -13.34 5.32
CA ALA A 20 7.14 -14.02 5.19
C ALA A 20 6.50 -13.70 3.84
N PHE A 21 6.15 -14.71 3.05
CA PHE A 21 5.39 -14.57 1.78
C PHE A 21 5.94 -13.49 0.83
N SER A 22 7.25 -13.52 0.54
CA SER A 22 7.94 -12.54 -0.30
C SER A 22 7.92 -11.09 0.24
N HIS A 23 7.81 -10.95 1.57
CA HIS A 23 7.90 -9.70 2.29
C HIS A 23 8.87 -9.82 3.47
N VAL A 24 9.43 -8.69 3.87
CA VAL A 24 10.09 -8.52 5.16
C VAL A 24 9.10 -7.92 6.15
N VAL A 25 8.96 -8.58 7.30
CA VAL A 25 8.17 -8.11 8.43
C VAL A 25 9.13 -7.60 9.50
N TYR A 26 9.08 -6.29 9.75
CA TYR A 26 9.84 -5.62 10.80
C TYR A 26 8.98 -5.50 12.05
N HIS A 27 9.48 -6.01 13.16
CA HIS A 27 8.83 -5.93 14.46
C HIS A 27 9.15 -4.59 15.12
N GLN A 28 8.11 -3.91 15.63
CA GLN A 28 8.21 -2.66 16.37
C GLN A 28 7.44 -2.81 17.69
N GLU A 29 7.69 -1.91 18.65
CA GLU A 29 7.04 -1.97 19.98
C GLU A 29 5.51 -2.04 19.90
N ASN A 30 4.91 -1.33 18.93
CA ASN A 30 3.46 -1.18 18.81
C ASN A 30 2.86 -1.85 17.57
N GLY A 31 3.57 -2.80 16.94
CA GLY A 31 3.05 -3.57 15.82
C GLY A 31 4.09 -4.03 14.81
N HIS A 32 3.70 -4.05 13.55
CA HIS A 32 4.50 -4.58 12.46
C HIS A 32 4.58 -3.60 11.30
N PHE A 33 5.73 -3.56 10.66
CA PHE A 33 5.90 -2.89 9.38
C PHE A 33 6.19 -3.96 8.33
N ILE A 34 5.45 -3.97 7.24
CA ILE A 34 5.55 -4.96 6.17
C ILE A 34 6.04 -4.26 4.92
N THR A 35 7.08 -4.80 4.31
CA THR A 35 7.68 -4.29 3.07
C THR A 35 7.87 -5.47 2.12
N PRO A 36 7.52 -5.36 0.83
CA PRO A 36 7.83 -6.40 -0.14
C PRO A 36 9.35 -6.60 -0.24
N ASP A 37 9.78 -7.85 -0.41
CA ASP A 37 11.20 -8.16 -0.67
C ASP A 37 11.66 -7.50 -1.98
N GLU A 38 10.76 -7.50 -2.98
CA GLU A 38 10.93 -6.88 -4.29
C GLU A 38 9.58 -6.30 -4.75
N PHE A 39 9.60 -5.16 -5.44
CA PHE A 39 8.41 -4.57 -6.04
C PHE A 39 8.04 -5.29 -7.34
N SER A 40 7.45 -6.49 -7.22
CA SER A 40 7.15 -7.36 -8.36
C SER A 40 5.84 -8.12 -8.18
N GLY A 41 5.23 -8.59 -9.27
CA GLY A 41 3.99 -9.37 -9.24
C GLY A 41 4.13 -10.76 -8.62
N GLU A 42 5.36 -11.23 -8.44
CA GLU A 42 5.66 -12.48 -7.73
C GLU A 42 5.57 -12.29 -6.21
N GLY A 43 5.90 -11.10 -5.71
CA GLY A 43 5.76 -10.74 -4.30
C GLY A 43 4.40 -10.12 -3.96
N ILE A 44 3.98 -9.15 -4.76
CA ILE A 44 2.77 -8.36 -4.55
C ILE A 44 1.65 -8.96 -5.40
N ASN A 45 0.85 -9.83 -4.77
CA ASN A 45 -0.28 -10.48 -5.42
C ASN A 45 -1.31 -10.95 -4.37
N PRO A 46 -2.54 -11.29 -4.80
CA PRO A 46 -3.59 -11.78 -3.91
C PRO A 46 -3.19 -12.93 -3.00
N LYS A 47 -2.44 -13.92 -3.51
CA LYS A 47 -2.05 -15.11 -2.72
C LYS A 47 -1.17 -14.73 -1.53
N ASN A 48 -0.15 -13.91 -1.76
CA ASN A 48 0.77 -13.52 -0.69
C ASN A 48 0.08 -12.58 0.32
N PHE A 49 -0.72 -11.63 -0.15
CA PHE A 49 -1.46 -10.70 0.71
C PHE A 49 -2.53 -11.43 1.55
N TYR A 50 -3.20 -12.42 0.97
CA TYR A 50 -4.14 -13.27 1.68
C TYR A 50 -3.44 -14.03 2.82
N ASN A 51 -2.26 -14.61 2.56
CA ASN A 51 -1.49 -15.32 3.58
C ASN A 51 -0.95 -14.39 4.67
N LEU A 52 -0.51 -13.17 4.31
CA LEU A 52 -0.12 -12.15 5.28
C LEU A 52 -1.29 -11.77 6.18
N ARG A 53 -2.47 -11.50 5.58
CA ARG A 53 -3.70 -11.21 6.31
C ARG A 53 -4.01 -12.29 7.34
N ASP A 54 -4.00 -13.56 6.92
CA ASP A 54 -4.34 -14.67 7.81
C ASP A 54 -3.28 -14.86 8.91
N GLN A 55 -1.99 -14.83 8.57
CA GLN A 55 -0.91 -15.01 9.54
C GLN A 55 -0.93 -13.95 10.65
N PHE A 56 -1.27 -12.71 10.31
CA PHE A 56 -1.28 -11.59 11.26
C PHE A 56 -2.69 -11.17 11.72
N SER A 57 -3.72 -11.93 11.32
CA SER A 57 -5.13 -11.62 11.61
C SER A 57 -5.49 -10.15 11.31
N LEU A 58 -5.12 -9.68 10.13
CA LEU A 58 -5.24 -8.27 9.75
C LEU A 58 -6.68 -7.92 9.37
N GLU A 59 -7.33 -7.06 10.14
CA GLU A 59 -8.61 -6.44 9.78
C GLU A 59 -8.42 -5.12 9.01
N SER A 60 -7.29 -4.45 9.23
CA SER A 60 -6.96 -3.17 8.61
C SER A 60 -5.46 -3.02 8.39
N ILE A 61 -5.08 -2.20 7.42
CA ILE A 61 -3.70 -1.84 7.12
C ILE A 61 -3.57 -0.32 6.96
N LEU A 62 -2.47 0.25 7.45
CA LEU A 62 -2.06 1.61 7.09
C LEU A 62 -0.97 1.55 6.02
N ILE A 63 -1.26 2.03 4.82
CA ILE A 63 -0.26 2.22 3.76
C ILE A 63 0.43 3.57 3.95
N LEU A 64 1.76 3.55 4.02
CA LEU A 64 2.58 4.75 3.92
C LEU A 64 3.20 4.80 2.52
N ASP A 65 2.89 5.84 1.78
CA ASP A 65 3.40 6.04 0.42
C ASP A 65 4.19 7.35 0.29
N ARG A 66 5.16 7.38 -0.62
CA ARG A 66 5.80 8.66 -0.97
C ARG A 66 4.86 9.44 -1.86
N VAL A 67 4.68 10.72 -1.55
CA VAL A 67 3.76 11.61 -2.26
C VAL A 67 4.46 12.94 -2.55
N LYS A 68 4.31 13.45 -3.78
CA LYS A 68 4.79 14.77 -4.21
C LYS A 68 3.62 15.75 -4.32
N ASN A 69 3.94 17.04 -4.38
CA ASN A 69 2.99 18.14 -4.59
C ASN A 69 1.95 18.27 -3.45
N VAL A 70 2.39 17.99 -2.22
CA VAL A 70 1.62 18.22 -0.99
C VAL A 70 2.51 18.89 0.04
N GLU A 71 1.96 19.86 0.78
CA GLU A 71 2.71 20.62 1.79
C GLU A 71 2.61 19.99 3.20
N ASN A 72 1.54 19.23 3.44
CA ASN A 72 1.20 18.68 4.75
C ASN A 72 0.91 17.17 4.66
N ASP A 73 0.78 16.53 5.83
CA ASP A 73 0.27 15.17 5.91
C ASP A 73 -1.19 15.09 5.41
N VAL A 74 -1.43 14.26 4.39
CA VAL A 74 -2.72 14.05 3.75
C VAL A 74 -3.14 12.59 3.81
N CYS A 75 -4.44 12.36 3.95
CA CYS A 75 -5.05 11.04 3.80
C CYS A 75 -5.40 10.81 2.33
N ILE A 76 -4.99 9.66 1.80
CA ILE A 76 -5.28 9.26 0.43
C ILE A 76 -6.64 8.58 0.43
N MET A 77 -7.60 9.17 -0.29
CA MET A 77 -8.99 8.71 -0.34
C MET A 77 -9.40 8.13 -1.69
N ASP A 78 -8.61 8.40 -2.73
CA ASP A 78 -8.79 7.78 -4.05
C ASP A 78 -7.48 7.82 -4.84
N HIS A 79 -7.41 7.05 -5.92
CA HIS A 79 -6.27 7.06 -6.82
C HIS A 79 -6.67 6.96 -8.30
N VAL A 80 -5.83 7.56 -9.15
CA VAL A 80 -5.74 7.26 -10.57
C VAL A 80 -4.46 6.47 -10.80
N ASN A 81 -4.60 5.24 -11.29
CA ASN A 81 -3.43 4.42 -11.61
C ASN A 81 -2.85 4.82 -12.98
N LYS A 82 -1.75 5.59 -12.97
CA LYS A 82 -0.95 5.96 -14.15
C LYS A 82 0.30 5.10 -14.33
N SER A 83 0.42 4.02 -13.57
CA SER A 83 1.61 3.16 -13.57
C SER A 83 1.64 2.15 -14.74
N GLU A 84 0.56 2.04 -15.52
CA GLU A 84 0.37 1.04 -16.59
C GLU A 84 0.39 -0.41 -16.10
N PHE A 85 0.46 -0.63 -14.78
CA PHE A 85 0.57 -1.94 -14.18
C PHE A 85 -0.57 -2.21 -13.19
N ASN A 86 -0.92 -3.48 -13.00
CA ASN A 86 -1.91 -3.89 -12.00
C ASN A 86 -1.54 -5.28 -11.45
N PHE A 87 -1.32 -5.36 -10.14
CA PHE A 87 -0.92 -6.60 -9.45
C PHE A 87 -2.03 -7.68 -9.40
N LEU A 88 -3.26 -7.36 -9.80
CA LEU A 88 -4.36 -8.31 -9.91
C LEU A 88 -4.41 -9.02 -11.28
N THR A 89 -3.74 -8.48 -12.31
CA THR A 89 -3.78 -9.02 -13.68
C THR A 89 -3.30 -10.48 -13.72
N GLY A 90 -4.18 -11.39 -14.15
CA GLY A 90 -3.88 -12.83 -14.24
C GLY A 90 -3.70 -13.53 -12.89
N LYS A 91 -4.00 -12.87 -11.78
CA LYS A 91 -3.88 -13.41 -10.41
C LYS A 91 -5.24 -13.50 -9.69
N THR A 92 -6.33 -13.10 -10.34
CA THR A 92 -7.72 -13.25 -9.88
C THR A 92 -8.49 -14.24 -10.81
N PRO A 93 -9.52 -14.94 -10.31
CA PRO A 93 -9.95 -15.02 -8.92
C PRO A 93 -8.93 -15.76 -8.05
N HIS A 94 -9.03 -15.60 -6.73
CA HIS A 94 -8.20 -16.31 -5.75
C HIS A 94 -9.09 -16.76 -4.59
N LYS A 95 -9.19 -18.08 -4.39
CA LYS A 95 -10.19 -18.70 -3.50
C LYS A 95 -11.60 -18.26 -3.89
N ASP A 96 -12.41 -17.85 -2.92
CA ASP A 96 -13.81 -17.47 -3.10
C ASP A 96 -13.98 -15.96 -3.45
N LEU A 97 -12.88 -15.25 -3.75
CA LEU A 97 -12.89 -13.84 -4.12
C LEU A 97 -13.15 -13.65 -5.63
N PRO A 98 -13.84 -12.58 -6.04
CA PRO A 98 -14.28 -12.40 -7.42
C PRO A 98 -13.12 -12.18 -8.40
N ALA A 99 -13.33 -12.52 -9.67
CA ALA A 99 -12.35 -12.19 -10.72
C ALA A 99 -12.20 -10.67 -10.92
N PHE A 100 -13.32 -9.94 -10.81
CA PHE A 100 -13.40 -8.49 -10.95
C PHE A 100 -13.89 -7.88 -9.62
N PRO A 101 -12.98 -7.41 -8.76
CA PRO A 101 -13.37 -6.78 -7.50
C PRO A 101 -13.97 -5.39 -7.72
N ASP A 102 -14.86 -4.99 -6.81
CA ASP A 102 -15.34 -3.61 -6.70
C ASP A 102 -14.24 -2.72 -6.11
N MET A 103 -13.88 -1.65 -6.82
CA MET A 103 -12.83 -0.70 -6.42
C MET A 103 -13.38 0.64 -5.89
N THR A 104 -14.70 0.77 -5.74
CA THR A 104 -15.34 2.06 -5.42
C THR A 104 -14.97 2.58 -4.03
N HIS A 105 -14.78 1.70 -3.04
CA HIS A 105 -14.57 2.07 -1.63
C HIS A 105 -13.34 1.38 -1.03
N ILE A 106 -12.18 1.52 -1.69
CA ILE A 106 -10.91 0.98 -1.19
C ILE A 106 -10.49 1.68 0.11
N TYR A 107 -10.50 3.02 0.10
CA TYR A 107 -9.87 3.83 1.14
C TYR A 107 -10.84 4.25 2.25
N HIS A 108 -10.31 4.31 3.47
CA HIS A 108 -11.01 4.77 4.65
C HIS A 108 -10.33 6.03 5.23
N PRO A 109 -11.11 7.00 5.73
CA PRO A 109 -10.57 8.26 6.23
C PRO A 109 -9.75 8.09 7.51
N ILE A 110 -8.73 8.93 7.68
CA ILE A 110 -7.90 8.97 8.88
C ILE A 110 -8.19 10.27 9.65
N GLY A 111 -9.06 10.19 10.66
CA GLY A 111 -9.42 11.34 11.50
C GLY A 111 -9.84 12.56 10.66
N ASP A 112 -9.31 13.72 11.03
CA ASP A 112 -9.56 15.00 10.35
C ASP A 112 -8.49 15.35 9.30
N MET A 113 -7.68 14.38 8.87
CA MET A 113 -6.64 14.62 7.86
C MET A 113 -7.25 15.06 6.53
N GLU A 114 -6.59 16.00 5.85
CA GLU A 114 -7.01 16.46 4.53
C GLU A 114 -7.06 15.29 3.54
N GLN A 115 -8.18 15.13 2.85
CA GLN A 115 -8.43 14.02 1.94
C GLN A 115 -8.02 14.40 0.52
N LYS A 116 -7.19 13.57 -0.12
CA LYS A 116 -6.67 13.82 -1.47
C LYS A 116 -6.87 12.62 -2.39
N VAL A 117 -7.04 12.93 -3.67
CA VAL A 117 -6.91 11.98 -4.78
C VAL A 117 -5.48 12.05 -5.29
N VAL A 118 -4.86 10.89 -5.54
CA VAL A 118 -3.47 10.81 -5.99
C VAL A 118 -3.35 10.12 -7.35
N HIS A 119 -2.28 10.43 -8.08
CA HIS A 119 -1.94 9.80 -9.35
C HIS A 119 -0.73 8.88 -9.14
N THR A 120 -0.94 7.57 -9.17
CA THR A 120 0.11 6.58 -8.88
C THR A 120 0.92 6.26 -10.14
N VAL A 121 2.22 6.49 -10.10
CA VAL A 121 3.10 6.37 -11.28
C VAL A 121 4.01 5.13 -11.27
N GLY A 122 4.14 4.47 -10.11
CA GLY A 122 5.07 3.35 -9.90
C GLY A 122 6.48 3.84 -9.48
N PRO A 123 7.24 2.99 -8.74
CA PRO A 123 8.53 3.37 -8.17
C PRO A 123 9.57 3.79 -9.21
N ASP A 124 9.61 3.13 -10.36
CA ASP A 124 10.59 3.41 -11.43
C ASP A 124 10.44 4.82 -12.02
N ARG A 125 9.21 5.35 -12.03
CA ARG A 125 8.90 6.68 -12.58
C ARG A 125 8.82 7.76 -11.52
N PHE A 126 8.71 7.40 -10.25
CA PHE A 126 8.35 8.33 -9.18
C PHE A 126 9.34 9.49 -9.01
N SER A 127 10.65 9.21 -9.05
CA SER A 127 11.68 10.24 -8.85
C SER A 127 11.62 11.35 -9.90
N ASN A 128 11.39 11.00 -11.16
CA ASN A 128 11.36 11.93 -12.29
C ASN A 128 9.94 12.37 -12.69
N ALA A 129 8.90 11.86 -12.01
CA ALA A 129 7.53 12.24 -12.31
C ALA A 129 7.28 13.68 -11.87
N GLU A 130 6.90 14.50 -12.85
CA GLU A 130 6.38 15.85 -12.71
C GLU A 130 5.12 15.92 -13.57
N ILE A 131 3.97 16.10 -12.92
CA ILE A 131 2.68 16.20 -13.59
C ILE A 131 1.98 17.42 -13.00
N ASP A 132 1.85 18.45 -13.83
CA ASP A 132 1.30 19.74 -13.41
C ASP A 132 -0.12 19.58 -12.86
N GLY A 133 -0.34 20.14 -11.68
CA GLY A 133 -1.65 20.15 -11.01
C GLY A 133 -2.08 18.82 -10.38
N GLU A 134 -1.23 17.78 -10.40
CA GLU A 134 -1.56 16.48 -9.82
C GLU A 134 -0.73 16.16 -8.57
N ILE A 135 -1.36 15.51 -7.59
CA ILE A 135 -0.68 14.93 -6.43
C ILE A 135 -0.15 13.56 -6.85
N ILE A 136 1.16 13.40 -6.90
CA ILE A 136 1.79 12.20 -7.43
C ILE A 136 2.09 11.25 -6.27
N SER A 137 1.69 10.00 -6.40
CA SER A 137 1.99 8.93 -5.45
C SER A 137 2.89 7.88 -6.10
N GLU A 138 3.72 7.24 -5.29
CA GLU A 138 4.65 6.24 -5.81
C GLU A 138 3.96 4.90 -6.09
N SER A 139 3.19 4.38 -5.13
CA SER A 139 2.81 2.97 -5.16
C SER A 139 1.40 2.65 -4.65
N VAL A 140 0.72 3.58 -3.98
CA VAL A 140 -0.54 3.28 -3.27
C VAL A 140 -1.63 2.74 -4.20
N GLY A 141 -1.77 3.27 -5.42
CA GLY A 141 -2.76 2.80 -6.40
C GLY A 141 -2.44 1.43 -7.00
N LEU A 142 -1.24 0.90 -6.75
CA LEU A 142 -0.87 -0.47 -7.08
C LEU A 142 -1.10 -1.41 -5.88
N ILE A 143 -0.79 -0.96 -4.67
CA ILE A 143 -0.82 -1.77 -3.45
C ILE A 143 -2.22 -1.86 -2.82
N ALA A 144 -2.92 -0.73 -2.73
CA ALA A 144 -4.22 -0.64 -2.06
C ALA A 144 -5.27 -1.59 -2.67
N PRO A 145 -5.37 -1.73 -4.01
CA PRO A 145 -6.28 -2.72 -4.61
C PRO A 145 -6.03 -4.15 -4.15
N VAL A 146 -4.78 -4.55 -3.89
CA VAL A 146 -4.46 -5.93 -3.48
C VAL A 146 -4.85 -6.19 -2.03
N TRP A 147 -4.63 -5.21 -1.13
CA TRP A 147 -5.11 -5.31 0.26
C TRP A 147 -6.63 -5.32 0.35
N HIS A 148 -7.29 -4.42 -0.39
CA HIS A 148 -8.74 -4.37 -0.49
C HIS A 148 -9.31 -5.67 -1.04
N TYR A 149 -8.70 -6.21 -2.10
CA TYR A 149 -9.11 -7.48 -2.70
C TYR A 149 -9.16 -8.62 -1.69
N VAL A 150 -8.19 -8.69 -0.77
CA VAL A 150 -8.16 -9.73 0.28
C VAL A 150 -9.00 -9.35 1.51
N GLY A 151 -9.88 -8.35 1.43
CA GLY A 151 -10.84 -7.99 2.47
C GLY A 151 -10.26 -7.25 3.66
N VAL A 152 -9.11 -6.58 3.50
CA VAL A 152 -8.49 -5.75 4.55
C VAL A 152 -8.91 -4.29 4.37
N LYS A 153 -9.35 -3.63 5.45
CA LYS A 153 -9.66 -2.19 5.41
C LYS A 153 -8.39 -1.38 5.15
N VAL A 154 -8.38 -0.58 4.09
CA VAL A 154 -7.21 0.22 3.72
C VAL A 154 -7.33 1.64 4.23
N PHE A 155 -6.35 2.05 5.02
CA PHE A 155 -6.05 3.44 5.31
C PHE A 155 -4.75 3.80 4.59
N ALA A 156 -4.63 5.00 4.06
CA ALA A 156 -3.42 5.42 3.35
C ALA A 156 -3.09 6.88 3.61
N ARG A 157 -1.81 7.20 3.78
CA ARG A 157 -1.33 8.58 3.89
C ARG A 157 0.08 8.71 3.31
N ASN A 158 0.48 9.93 3.02
CA ASN A 158 1.88 10.22 2.72
C ASN A 158 2.76 9.91 3.93
N PHE A 159 4.05 9.66 3.69
CA PHE A 159 5.06 9.79 4.73
C PHE A 159 6.26 10.58 4.19
N HIS A 160 6.82 11.42 5.05
CA HIS A 160 8.05 12.12 4.75
C HIS A 160 9.22 11.16 4.95
N VAL A 161 9.93 10.84 3.87
CA VAL A 161 11.30 10.36 3.98
C VAL A 161 12.11 11.60 4.29
N GLU A 162 12.60 11.74 5.52
CA GLU A 162 13.75 12.63 5.76
C GLU A 162 14.89 12.06 4.91
N ASP A 163 15.28 12.81 3.87
CA ASP A 163 16.46 12.55 3.04
C ASP A 163 17.74 12.44 3.89
#